data_AF-A0A9P6NF63-F1
#
_entry.id   AF-A0A9P6NF63-F1
#
_cell.length_a   1.000
_cell.length_b   1.000
_cell.length_c   1.000
_cell.angle_alpha   90.00
_cell.angle_beta   90.00
_cell.angle_gamma   90.00
#
_symmetry.space_group_name_H-M   'P 1'
#
loop_
_entity.id
_entity.type
_entity.pdbx_description
1 polymer ?
#
loop_
_entity_poly.entity_id
_entity_poly.type
_entity_poly.pdbx_seq_one_letter_code
_entity_poly.pdbx_strand_id
1 'polypeptide(L)'
;MPINFFWSLTFPFRPSSKSNPPASFLDLLSAPFALYGAIKSLEWGFSRESYYTRPLQVIDGIKKWQKASDDLHKKAQEESCSFFQLITWTLLQLSSARGLQFTWGPAMAANTQSTYSLLWRVFRVNIPLTCVSAFIVFSRDSHAGTPESALLSLGFPKFPGLALLSETIYTACFGIWAACSLDIRYTLITLGVTLIHKLATLFKCRQEILELFDPIYYPPMFNSPHKSPSLSHLWGRGWHTALQRIFLVAGGKPMIWITKKIGASTKTQRLAGLLGTFAASGAVHEYISFVWTQGREMSHSHSAFFVLSSMFYFTIQAFGMILEPYLVPLIPKKLGGGRLWMWAFGLLTAYPFRKQYMNASQIHTFFLPLSEWSWLYILSPLKD
;
A
#
# COMPACT_ATOMS: atom_id res chain seq x y z
N MET A 1 -9.70 -17.39 16.22
CA MET A 1 -9.49 -15.96 15.90
C MET A 1 -8.26 -15.38 16.60
N PRO A 2 -8.08 -15.41 17.94
CA PRO A 2 -6.89 -14.84 18.57
C PRO A 2 -5.59 -15.52 18.12
N ILE A 3 -5.59 -16.85 18.04
CA ILE A 3 -4.42 -17.64 17.66
C ILE A 3 -3.90 -17.23 16.28
N ASN A 4 -4.75 -17.20 15.24
CA ASN A 4 -4.31 -16.83 13.88
C ASN A 4 -3.80 -15.39 13.80
N PHE A 5 -4.42 -14.47 14.55
CA PHE A 5 -3.95 -13.09 14.65
C PHE A 5 -2.54 -13.02 15.25
N PHE A 6 -2.35 -13.58 16.44
CA PHE A 6 -1.06 -13.60 17.13
C PHE A 6 0.00 -14.38 16.34
N TRP A 7 -0.39 -15.51 15.75
CA TRP A 7 0.49 -16.36 14.97
C TRP A 7 1.00 -15.63 13.72
N SER A 8 0.11 -14.92 13.01
CA SER A 8 0.49 -14.10 11.86
C SER A 8 1.37 -12.93 12.29
N LEU A 9 0.98 -12.17 13.32
CA LEU A 9 1.72 -10.99 13.78
C LEU A 9 3.12 -11.32 14.32
N THR A 10 3.28 -12.50 14.91
CA THR A 10 4.57 -12.97 15.45
C THR A 10 5.43 -13.69 14.42
N PHE A 11 4.88 -14.02 13.24
CA PHE A 11 5.56 -14.83 12.23
C PHE A 11 6.94 -14.29 11.85
N PRO A 12 7.13 -12.98 11.55
CA PRO A 12 8.43 -12.46 11.14
C PRO A 12 9.49 -12.47 12.25
N PHE A 13 9.08 -12.63 13.51
CA PHE A 13 9.99 -12.61 14.67
C PHE A 13 10.50 -14.01 15.05
N ARG A 14 10.07 -15.05 14.34
CA ARG A 14 10.42 -16.42 14.70
C ARG A 14 11.84 -16.77 14.27
N PRO A 15 12.58 -17.58 15.05
CA PRO A 15 13.93 -17.99 14.69
C PRO A 15 14.05 -18.66 13.32
N SER A 16 13.01 -19.38 12.88
CA SER A 16 12.98 -20.11 11.62
C SER A 16 12.72 -19.26 10.36
N SER A 17 12.36 -17.99 10.51
CA SER A 17 12.22 -17.04 9.39
C SER A 17 13.44 -16.14 9.22
N LYS A 18 14.57 -16.46 9.88
CA LYS A 18 15.74 -15.59 9.94
C LYS A 18 16.74 -15.90 8.82
N SER A 19 16.89 -14.96 7.91
CA SER A 19 18.22 -14.49 7.54
C SER A 19 18.44 -13.17 8.29
N ASN A 20 19.54 -13.07 9.06
CA ASN A 20 19.89 -11.83 9.76
C ASN A 20 21.30 -11.40 9.31
N PRO A 21 21.46 -10.23 8.66
CA PRO A 21 20.40 -9.31 8.21
C PRO A 21 19.46 -9.97 7.18
N PRO A 22 18.25 -9.41 6.94
CA PRO A 22 17.37 -9.89 5.86
C PRO A 22 18.17 -9.91 4.56
N ALA A 23 18.45 -11.13 4.09
CA ALA A 23 19.39 -11.40 3.02
C ALA A 23 18.73 -11.33 1.65
N SER A 24 17.39 -11.38 1.61
CA SER A 24 16.61 -11.42 0.39
C SER A 24 15.44 -10.45 0.41
N PHE A 25 14.94 -10.13 -0.78
CA PHE A 25 13.70 -9.38 -0.93
C PHE A 25 12.47 -10.12 -0.34
N LEU A 26 12.50 -11.45 -0.26
CA LEU A 26 11.43 -12.23 0.36
C LEU A 26 11.29 -11.94 1.86
N ASP A 27 12.39 -11.65 2.54
CA ASP A 27 12.39 -11.25 3.95
C ASP A 27 11.66 -9.90 4.14
N LEU A 28 11.77 -8.99 3.17
CA LEU A 28 11.04 -7.72 3.19
C LEU A 28 9.53 -7.93 3.06
N LEU A 29 9.09 -8.95 2.33
CA LEU A 29 7.67 -9.25 2.14
C LEU A 29 7.03 -9.93 3.37
N SER A 30 7.83 -10.55 4.23
CA SER A 30 7.33 -11.29 5.40
C SER A 30 6.49 -10.40 6.33
N ALA A 31 6.91 -9.17 6.61
CA ALA A 31 6.20 -8.26 7.51
C ALA A 31 4.86 -7.77 6.94
N PRO A 32 4.79 -7.25 5.69
CA PRO A 32 3.50 -6.92 5.07
C PRO A 32 2.53 -8.12 4.99
N PHE A 33 3.00 -9.33 4.66
CA PHE A 33 2.14 -10.51 4.58
C PHE A 33 1.64 -10.98 5.95
N ALA A 34 2.52 -11.03 6.96
CA ALA A 34 2.17 -11.34 8.34
C ALA A 34 1.07 -10.41 8.86
N LEU A 35 1.24 -9.11 8.62
CA LEU A 35 0.27 -8.11 9.02
C LEU A 35 -1.04 -8.23 8.23
N TYR A 36 -0.99 -8.46 6.92
CA TYR A 36 -2.17 -8.72 6.10
C TYR A 36 -2.98 -9.90 6.67
N GLY A 37 -2.31 -11.02 6.96
CA GLY A 37 -2.92 -12.20 7.58
C GLY A 37 -3.51 -11.92 8.96
N ALA A 38 -2.83 -11.12 9.78
CA ALA A 38 -3.32 -10.70 11.08
C ALA A 38 -4.61 -9.87 10.95
N ILE A 39 -4.63 -8.84 10.11
CA ILE A 39 -5.80 -7.99 9.93
C ILE A 39 -6.95 -8.77 9.29
N LYS A 40 -6.67 -9.69 8.37
CA LYS A 40 -7.67 -10.62 7.83
C LYS A 40 -8.28 -11.52 8.90
N SER A 41 -7.46 -12.02 9.83
CA SER A 41 -7.92 -12.83 10.95
C SER A 41 -8.87 -12.04 11.87
N LEU A 42 -8.60 -10.75 12.12
CA LEU A 42 -9.51 -9.87 12.87
C LEU A 42 -10.80 -9.62 12.10
N GLU A 43 -10.66 -9.28 10.81
CA GLU A 43 -11.78 -9.01 9.93
C GLU A 43 -12.77 -10.17 9.89
N TRP A 44 -12.28 -11.41 9.75
CA TRP A 44 -13.12 -12.59 9.74
C TRP A 44 -13.74 -12.90 11.08
N GLY A 45 -12.96 -12.77 12.16
CA GLY A 45 -13.44 -13.08 13.50
C GLY A 45 -14.51 -12.11 14.01
N PHE A 46 -14.56 -10.90 13.48
CA PHE A 46 -15.60 -9.90 13.80
C PHE A 46 -16.74 -9.83 12.78
N SER A 47 -16.71 -10.63 11.71
CA SER A 47 -17.83 -10.65 10.76
C SER A 47 -19.05 -11.32 11.40
N ARG A 48 -20.21 -10.66 11.30
CA ARG A 48 -21.51 -11.19 11.75
C ARG A 48 -22.41 -11.64 10.61
N GLU A 49 -22.04 -11.33 9.38
CA GLU A 49 -22.83 -11.66 8.20
C GLU A 49 -22.22 -12.84 7.44
N SER A 50 -23.09 -13.62 6.81
CA SER A 50 -22.68 -14.68 5.88
C SER A 50 -21.91 -14.08 4.71
N TYR A 51 -20.95 -14.84 4.21
CA TYR A 51 -20.15 -14.44 3.08
C TYR A 51 -20.85 -14.91 1.78
N TYR A 52 -21.30 -14.01 0.91
CA TYR A 52 -21.77 -14.27 -0.50
C TYR A 52 -21.20 -13.29 -1.57
N THR A 53 -20.96 -13.76 -2.80
CA THR A 53 -20.23 -12.94 -3.78
C THR A 53 -21.10 -11.75 -4.16
N ARG A 54 -20.58 -10.53 -4.04
CA ARG A 54 -21.29 -9.32 -4.47
C ARG A 54 -21.60 -9.42 -5.97
N PRO A 55 -22.79 -9.01 -6.44
CA PRO A 55 -23.05 -8.98 -7.86
C PRO A 55 -22.21 -7.90 -8.54
N LEU A 56 -21.70 -8.23 -9.71
CA LEU A 56 -21.04 -7.28 -10.59
C LEU A 56 -22.08 -6.64 -11.53
N GLN A 57 -22.12 -5.31 -11.56
CA GLN A 57 -23.01 -4.56 -12.45
C GLN A 57 -22.22 -3.54 -13.27
N VAL A 58 -22.69 -3.26 -14.49
CA VAL A 58 -22.12 -2.21 -15.34
C VAL A 58 -22.84 -0.91 -15.00
N ILE A 59 -22.11 0.07 -14.45
CA ILE A 59 -22.63 1.39 -14.11
C ILE A 59 -21.72 2.42 -14.77
N ASP A 60 -22.29 3.27 -15.61
CA ASP A 60 -21.56 4.27 -16.41
C ASP A 60 -20.46 3.63 -17.28
N GLY A 61 -20.73 2.44 -17.85
CA GLY A 61 -19.75 1.68 -18.65
C GLY A 61 -18.63 1.02 -17.83
N ILE A 62 -18.63 1.16 -16.50
CA ILE A 62 -17.61 0.58 -15.62
C ILE A 62 -18.24 -0.58 -14.83
N LYS A 63 -17.60 -1.74 -14.90
CA LYS A 63 -17.94 -2.90 -14.05
C LYS A 63 -17.64 -2.55 -12.59
N LYS A 64 -18.67 -2.44 -11.76
CA LYS A 64 -18.60 -2.13 -10.32
C LYS A 64 -19.30 -3.20 -9.51
N TRP A 65 -18.77 -3.50 -8.34
CA TRP A 65 -19.36 -4.46 -7.41
C TRP A 65 -20.39 -3.77 -6.53
N GLN A 66 -21.60 -4.32 -6.49
CA GLN A 66 -22.72 -3.76 -5.72
C GLN A 66 -23.00 -4.55 -4.45
N LYS A 67 -23.66 -3.92 -3.47
CA LYS A 67 -24.20 -4.64 -2.32
C LYS A 67 -25.28 -5.61 -2.84
N ALA A 68 -25.26 -6.86 -2.40
CA ALA A 68 -26.33 -7.77 -2.79
C ALA A 68 -27.65 -7.39 -2.10
N SER A 69 -28.76 -7.76 -2.73
CA SER A 69 -30.10 -7.64 -2.14
C SER A 69 -30.27 -8.60 -0.96
N ASP A 70 -31.18 -8.28 -0.04
CA ASP A 70 -31.46 -9.12 1.13
C ASP A 70 -31.96 -10.53 0.75
N ASP A 71 -32.57 -10.70 -0.42
CA ASP A 71 -33.00 -12.00 -0.94
C ASP A 71 -31.82 -12.90 -1.36
N LEU A 72 -30.78 -12.32 -1.97
CA LEU A 72 -29.54 -13.04 -2.28
C LEU A 72 -28.81 -13.49 -1.01
N HIS A 73 -28.91 -12.71 0.08
CA HIS A 73 -28.35 -13.10 1.38
C HIS A 73 -29.02 -14.35 1.94
N LYS A 74 -30.36 -14.38 1.93
CA LYS A 74 -31.14 -15.51 2.47
C LYS A 74 -30.87 -16.79 1.68
N LYS A 75 -30.89 -16.70 0.34
CA LYS A 75 -30.63 -17.85 -0.52
C LYS A 75 -29.23 -18.45 -0.30
N ALA A 76 -28.21 -17.61 -0.14
CA ALA A 76 -26.84 -18.06 0.13
C ALA A 76 -26.66 -18.68 1.54
N GLN A 77 -27.55 -18.40 2.49
CA GLN A 77 -27.56 -19.02 3.82
C GLN A 77 -28.22 -20.41 3.83
N GLU A 78 -29.10 -20.68 2.86
CA GLU A 78 -29.86 -21.93 2.76
C GLU A 78 -29.14 -23.00 1.92
N GLU A 79 -28.19 -22.63 1.06
CA GLU A 79 -27.41 -23.58 0.26
C GLU A 79 -26.40 -24.38 1.10
N SER A 80 -26.41 -25.71 0.92
CA SER A 80 -25.43 -26.59 1.56
C SER A 80 -24.05 -26.42 0.92
N CYS A 81 -23.05 -26.11 1.75
CA CYS A 81 -21.67 -25.89 1.29
C CYS A 81 -20.93 -27.23 1.18
N SER A 82 -20.53 -27.61 -0.03
CA SER A 82 -19.65 -28.78 -0.23
C SER A 82 -18.25 -28.52 0.32
N PHE A 83 -17.53 -29.57 0.72
CA PHE A 83 -16.16 -29.45 1.23
C PHE A 83 -15.21 -28.75 0.23
N PHE A 84 -15.37 -29.04 -1.06
CA PHE A 84 -14.56 -28.41 -2.11
C PHE A 84 -14.87 -26.92 -2.28
N GLN A 85 -16.14 -26.53 -2.17
CA GLN A 85 -16.53 -25.12 -2.12
C GLN A 85 -15.91 -24.47 -0.88
N LEU A 86 -16.01 -25.08 0.31
CA LEU A 86 -15.41 -24.53 1.53
C LEU A 86 -13.90 -24.25 1.37
N ILE A 87 -13.15 -25.18 0.76
CA ILE A 87 -11.72 -24.98 0.46
C ILE A 87 -11.53 -23.79 -0.48
N THR A 88 -12.24 -23.79 -1.61
CA THR A 88 -12.12 -22.73 -2.63
C THR A 88 -12.42 -21.36 -2.03
N TRP A 89 -13.48 -21.28 -1.24
CA TRP A 89 -13.87 -20.08 -0.52
C TRP A 89 -12.78 -19.62 0.46
N THR A 90 -12.21 -20.55 1.21
CA THR A 90 -11.11 -20.25 2.15
C THR A 90 -9.87 -19.74 1.41
N LEU A 91 -9.54 -20.33 0.25
CA LEU A 91 -8.41 -19.89 -0.57
C LEU A 91 -8.66 -18.50 -1.16
N LEU A 92 -9.86 -18.25 -1.70
CA LEU A 92 -10.25 -16.96 -2.27
C LEU A 92 -10.20 -15.83 -1.25
N GLN A 93 -10.51 -16.12 0.00
CA GLN A 93 -10.42 -15.19 1.13
C GLN A 93 -8.98 -14.73 1.39
N LEU A 94 -8.01 -15.61 1.18
CA LEU A 94 -6.58 -15.32 1.34
C LEU A 94 -5.97 -14.69 0.09
N SER A 95 -6.32 -15.19 -1.10
CA SER A 95 -5.70 -14.78 -2.37
C SER A 95 -6.30 -13.51 -2.97
N SER A 96 -7.55 -13.18 -2.66
CA SER A 96 -8.22 -12.00 -3.20
C SER A 96 -7.66 -10.72 -2.57
N ALA A 97 -6.87 -9.99 -3.35
CA ALA A 97 -6.28 -8.71 -2.95
C ALA A 97 -7.30 -7.61 -2.65
N ARG A 98 -8.55 -7.78 -3.11
CA ARG A 98 -9.68 -6.90 -2.80
C ARG A 98 -10.15 -7.03 -1.35
N GLY A 99 -9.79 -8.14 -0.69
CA GLY A 99 -10.46 -8.62 0.50
C GLY A 99 -11.90 -9.05 0.20
N LEU A 100 -12.41 -10.02 0.97
CA LEU A 100 -13.80 -10.44 1.08
C LEU A 100 -14.70 -9.95 -0.08
N GLN A 101 -14.93 -10.80 -1.09
CA GLN A 101 -15.98 -10.65 -2.11
C GLN A 101 -17.41 -10.56 -1.52
N PHE A 102 -17.54 -10.26 -0.24
CA PHE A 102 -18.53 -10.81 0.63
C PHE A 102 -18.94 -9.68 1.59
N THR A 103 -20.18 -9.22 1.43
CA THR A 103 -20.94 -8.28 2.29
C THR A 103 -20.45 -6.84 2.51
N TRP A 104 -19.15 -6.53 2.56
CA TRP A 104 -18.70 -5.22 3.09
C TRP A 104 -17.59 -4.54 2.27
N GLY A 105 -17.65 -3.21 2.16
CA GLY A 105 -16.63 -2.36 1.53
C GLY A 105 -17.22 -1.37 0.52
N PRO A 106 -16.49 -0.30 0.14
CA PRO A 106 -16.94 0.64 -0.88
C PRO A 106 -17.09 -0.06 -2.24
N ALA A 107 -18.04 0.38 -3.05
CA ALA A 107 -18.17 -0.07 -4.43
C ALA A 107 -16.91 0.37 -5.21
N MET A 108 -15.97 -0.55 -5.41
CA MET A 108 -14.80 -0.33 -6.26
C MET A 108 -15.04 -0.92 -7.64
N ALA A 109 -14.40 -0.31 -8.65
CA ALA A 109 -14.32 -0.89 -9.97
C ALA A 109 -13.71 -2.30 -9.91
N ALA A 110 -14.20 -3.18 -10.75
CA ALA A 110 -13.54 -4.43 -11.08
C ALA A 110 -12.27 -4.15 -11.89
N ASN A 111 -11.35 -5.11 -11.89
CA ASN A 111 -10.30 -5.07 -12.90
C ASN A 111 -10.92 -5.28 -14.28
N THR A 112 -10.64 -4.33 -15.17
CA THR A 112 -11.09 -4.34 -16.57
C THR A 112 -9.91 -4.17 -17.52
N GLN A 113 -8.68 -4.22 -17.00
CA GLN A 113 -7.47 -4.04 -17.79
C GLN A 113 -7.20 -5.26 -18.67
N SER A 114 -6.90 -5.02 -19.93
CA SER A 114 -6.43 -6.07 -20.84
C SER A 114 -5.01 -6.52 -20.48
N THR A 115 -4.62 -7.72 -20.93
CA THR A 115 -3.24 -8.21 -20.78
C THR A 115 -2.22 -7.23 -21.37
N TYR A 116 -2.53 -6.65 -22.54
CA TYR A 116 -1.71 -5.61 -23.15
C TYR A 116 -1.59 -4.36 -22.25
N SER A 117 -2.70 -3.89 -21.69
CA SER A 117 -2.68 -2.74 -20.77
C SER A 117 -1.84 -3.00 -19.53
N LEU A 118 -1.83 -4.23 -19.02
CA LEU A 118 -1.01 -4.62 -17.88
C LEU A 118 0.48 -4.67 -18.24
N LEU A 119 0.84 -5.29 -19.38
CA LEU A 119 2.23 -5.31 -19.88
C LEU A 119 2.75 -3.90 -20.14
N TRP A 120 1.94 -3.05 -20.79
CA TRP A 120 2.30 -1.65 -21.02
C TRP A 120 2.48 -0.87 -19.71
N ARG A 121 1.67 -1.18 -18.69
CA ARG A 121 1.81 -0.57 -17.37
C ARG A 121 3.13 -0.95 -16.72
N VAL A 122 3.56 -2.22 -16.79
CA VAL A 122 4.88 -2.66 -16.27
C VAL A 122 5.99 -1.82 -16.89
N PHE A 123 6.01 -1.71 -18.23
CA PHE A 123 7.02 -0.91 -18.93
C PHE A 123 7.01 0.57 -18.50
N ARG A 124 5.82 1.20 -18.54
CA ARG A 124 5.67 2.63 -18.24
C ARG A 124 6.03 2.98 -16.79
N VAL A 125 5.73 2.10 -15.84
CA VAL A 125 6.02 2.31 -14.41
C VAL A 125 7.47 1.99 -14.09
N ASN A 126 8.11 1.09 -14.85
CA ASN A 126 9.51 0.76 -14.65
C ASN A 126 10.44 1.94 -14.97
N ILE A 127 10.14 2.76 -15.99
CA ILE A 127 10.96 3.94 -16.34
C ILE A 127 11.18 4.88 -15.14
N PRO A 128 10.12 5.45 -14.51
CA PRO A 128 10.32 6.30 -13.34
C PRO A 128 10.92 5.53 -12.16
N LEU A 129 10.60 4.24 -11.98
CA LEU A 129 11.20 3.42 -10.93
C LEU A 129 12.73 3.34 -11.07
N THR A 130 13.24 3.02 -12.26
CA THR A 130 14.68 2.97 -12.54
C THR A 130 15.34 4.31 -12.28
N CYS A 131 14.76 5.42 -12.77
CA CYS A 131 15.33 6.75 -12.60
C CYS A 131 15.45 7.15 -11.12
N VAL A 132 14.39 6.94 -10.33
CA VAL A 132 14.41 7.30 -8.91
C VAL A 132 15.26 6.35 -8.08
N SER A 133 15.30 5.05 -8.41
CA SER A 133 16.21 4.10 -7.79
C SER A 133 17.66 4.50 -8.06
N ALA A 134 17.98 4.92 -9.28
CA ALA A 134 19.34 5.35 -9.63
C ALA A 134 19.76 6.58 -8.80
N PHE A 135 18.88 7.57 -8.64
CA PHE A 135 19.17 8.72 -7.79
C PHE A 135 19.27 8.36 -6.30
N ILE A 136 18.45 7.42 -5.82
CA ILE A 136 18.51 6.92 -4.44
C ILE A 136 19.87 6.26 -4.17
N VAL A 137 20.31 5.38 -5.07
CA VAL A 137 21.61 4.69 -5.00
C VAL A 137 22.76 5.68 -5.13
N PHE A 138 22.67 6.60 -6.10
CA PHE A 138 23.70 7.61 -6.30
C PHE A 138 23.87 8.52 -5.07
N SER A 139 22.78 8.87 -4.39
CA SER A 139 22.86 9.65 -3.15
C SER A 139 23.50 8.86 -2.01
N ARG A 140 23.18 7.57 -1.88
CA ARG A 140 23.81 6.65 -0.92
C ARG A 140 25.32 6.53 -1.17
N ASP A 141 25.72 6.37 -2.42
CA ASP A 141 27.11 6.11 -2.83
C ASP A 141 27.93 7.39 -3.05
N SER A 142 27.31 8.56 -2.91
CA SER A 142 28.02 9.84 -2.98
C SER A 142 29.03 9.99 -1.83
N HIS A 143 30.03 10.85 -2.00
CA HIS A 143 31.16 10.97 -1.06
C HIS A 143 30.78 11.18 0.42
N ALA A 144 29.65 11.86 0.70
CA ALA A 144 29.13 12.07 2.04
C ALA A 144 27.87 11.24 2.36
N GLY A 145 27.39 10.42 1.42
CA GLY A 145 26.15 9.64 1.59
C GLY A 145 24.90 10.50 1.74
N THR A 146 24.91 11.73 1.21
CA THR A 146 23.79 12.68 1.32
C THR A 146 23.22 13.04 -0.06
N PRO A 147 21.94 13.44 -0.15
CA PRO A 147 21.40 13.94 -1.42
C PRO A 147 22.07 15.24 -1.88
N GLU A 148 22.58 16.06 -0.95
CA GLU A 148 23.34 17.28 -1.29
C GLU A 148 24.66 16.93 -1.98
N SER A 149 25.45 16.00 -1.41
CA SER A 149 26.68 15.53 -2.04
C SER A 149 26.44 14.91 -3.40
N ALA A 150 25.29 14.23 -3.59
CA ALA A 150 24.87 13.71 -4.89
C ALA A 150 24.70 14.84 -5.92
N LEU A 151 23.92 15.89 -5.60
CA LEU A 151 23.73 17.00 -6.53
C LEU A 151 25.04 17.74 -6.85
N LEU A 152 25.92 17.92 -5.86
CA LEU A 152 27.25 18.51 -6.07
C LEU A 152 28.09 17.65 -7.03
N SER A 153 28.05 16.32 -6.88
CA SER A 153 28.72 15.39 -7.81
C SER A 153 28.12 15.40 -9.23
N LEU A 154 26.86 15.81 -9.40
CA LEU A 154 26.24 16.05 -10.71
C LEU A 154 26.56 17.44 -11.29
N GLY A 155 27.35 18.26 -10.59
CA GLY A 155 27.75 19.59 -11.05
C GLY A 155 26.78 20.72 -10.68
N PHE A 156 25.81 20.49 -9.79
CA PHE A 156 24.98 21.59 -9.28
C PHE A 156 25.83 22.56 -8.45
N PRO A 157 25.65 23.88 -8.60
CA PRO A 157 26.38 24.87 -7.82
C PRO A 157 25.95 24.84 -6.36
N LYS A 158 26.87 25.19 -5.46
CA LYS A 158 26.56 25.37 -4.03
C LYS A 158 25.81 26.69 -3.81
N PHE A 159 24.62 26.64 -3.21
CA PHE A 159 23.84 27.82 -2.83
C PHE A 159 23.06 27.56 -1.53
N PRO A 160 22.60 28.60 -0.79
CA PRO A 160 22.00 28.42 0.54
C PRO A 160 20.77 27.49 0.62
N GLY A 161 20.06 27.28 -0.49
CA GLY A 161 18.90 26.40 -0.57
C GLY A 161 19.19 24.98 -1.06
N LEU A 162 20.45 24.64 -1.36
CA LEU A 162 20.80 23.36 -1.98
C LEU A 162 20.41 22.17 -1.10
N ALA A 163 20.64 22.26 0.22
CA ALA A 163 20.28 21.22 1.18
C ALA A 163 18.76 20.97 1.21
N LEU A 164 17.95 22.03 1.21
CA LEU A 164 16.49 21.90 1.20
C LEU A 164 16.00 21.31 -0.14
N LEU A 165 16.56 21.77 -1.25
CA LEU A 165 16.23 21.27 -2.58
C LEU A 165 16.58 19.78 -2.71
N SER A 166 17.80 19.41 -2.32
CA SER A 166 18.28 18.03 -2.42
C SER A 166 17.45 17.07 -1.57
N GLU A 167 17.10 17.47 -0.35
CA GLU A 167 16.23 16.70 0.55
C GLU A 167 14.80 16.58 0.01
N THR A 168 14.27 17.63 -0.61
CA THR A 168 12.94 17.60 -1.25
C THR A 168 12.94 16.65 -2.45
N ILE A 169 13.96 16.72 -3.31
CA ILE A 169 14.12 15.81 -4.46
C ILE A 169 14.23 14.37 -3.96
N TYR A 170 15.09 14.10 -2.97
CA TYR A 170 15.28 12.77 -2.42
C TYR A 170 14.00 12.20 -1.78
N THR A 171 13.21 13.04 -1.12
CA THR A 171 11.90 12.68 -0.58
C THR A 171 10.87 12.39 -1.67
N ALA A 172 10.86 13.18 -2.75
CA ALA A 172 10.03 12.90 -3.91
C ALA A 172 10.44 11.57 -4.59
N CYS A 173 11.74 11.33 -4.76
CA CYS A 173 12.27 10.07 -5.29
C CYS A 173 11.85 8.88 -4.44
N PHE A 174 11.92 8.99 -3.10
CA PHE A 174 11.43 7.94 -2.20
C PHE A 174 9.93 7.66 -2.38
N GLY A 175 9.08 8.69 -2.45
CA GLY A 175 7.65 8.52 -2.66
C GLY A 175 7.31 7.88 -4.02
N ILE A 176 7.97 8.32 -5.09
CA ILE A 176 7.82 7.75 -6.43
C ILE A 176 8.33 6.30 -6.46
N TRP A 177 9.47 6.04 -5.83
CA TRP A 177 10.04 4.70 -5.72
C TRP A 177 9.07 3.75 -5.02
N ALA A 178 8.52 4.15 -3.87
CA ALA A 178 7.56 3.34 -3.12
C ALA A 178 6.30 3.06 -3.95
N ALA A 179 5.74 4.09 -4.60
CA ALA A 179 4.57 3.93 -5.46
C ALA A 179 4.83 2.98 -6.64
N CYS A 180 5.91 3.21 -7.39
CA CYS A 180 6.22 2.42 -8.58
C CYS A 180 6.59 0.98 -8.22
N SER A 181 7.34 0.77 -7.12
CA SER A 181 7.70 -0.56 -6.62
C SER A 181 6.48 -1.39 -6.23
N LEU A 182 5.47 -0.78 -5.61
CA LEU A 182 4.24 -1.48 -5.26
C LEU A 182 3.37 -1.72 -6.51
N ASP A 183 3.30 -0.75 -7.41
CA ASP A 183 2.46 -0.84 -8.62
C ASP A 183 2.98 -1.91 -9.58
N ILE A 184 4.30 -1.98 -9.81
CA ILE A 184 4.90 -2.96 -10.72
C ILE A 184 4.67 -4.38 -10.20
N ARG A 185 4.88 -4.63 -8.90
CA ARG A 185 4.66 -5.95 -8.29
C ARG A 185 3.21 -6.37 -8.35
N TYR A 186 2.31 -5.47 -8.00
CA TYR A 186 0.88 -5.78 -8.05
C TYR A 186 0.42 -6.05 -9.49
N THR A 187 0.98 -5.32 -10.46
CA THR A 187 0.73 -5.55 -11.88
C THR A 187 1.27 -6.92 -12.33
N LEU A 188 2.46 -7.32 -11.88
CA LEU A 188 3.04 -8.64 -12.16
C LEU A 188 2.21 -9.78 -11.55
N ILE A 189 1.73 -9.63 -10.30
CA ILE A 189 0.79 -10.58 -9.68
C ILE A 189 -0.48 -10.70 -10.54
N THR A 190 -1.04 -9.57 -10.97
CA THR A 190 -2.25 -9.54 -11.81
C THR A 190 -2.02 -10.21 -13.16
N LEU A 191 -0.85 -10.03 -13.77
CA LEU A 191 -0.44 -10.73 -14.99
C LEU A 191 -0.33 -12.24 -14.77
N GLY A 192 0.31 -12.67 -13.68
CA GLY A 192 0.42 -14.08 -13.31
C GLY A 192 -0.95 -14.73 -13.12
N VAL A 193 -1.84 -14.07 -12.37
CA VAL A 193 -3.23 -14.49 -12.20
C VAL A 193 -3.96 -14.57 -13.54
N THR A 194 -3.81 -13.56 -14.41
CA THR A 194 -4.41 -13.55 -15.74
C THR A 194 -3.93 -14.73 -16.60
N LEU A 195 -2.64 -15.07 -16.53
CA LEU A 195 -2.06 -16.21 -17.23
C LEU A 195 -2.63 -17.52 -16.71
N ILE A 196 -2.63 -17.73 -15.39
CA ILE A 196 -3.17 -18.93 -14.76
C ILE A 196 -4.65 -19.09 -15.11
N HIS A 197 -5.44 -18.02 -15.06
CA HIS A 197 -6.85 -18.04 -15.45
C HIS A 197 -7.04 -18.49 -16.90
N LYS A 198 -6.31 -17.89 -17.84
CA LYS A 198 -6.38 -18.27 -19.27
C LYS A 198 -6.00 -19.72 -19.50
N LEU A 199 -4.95 -20.21 -18.83
CA LEU A 199 -4.56 -21.62 -18.88
C LEU A 199 -5.65 -22.53 -18.31
N ALA A 200 -6.20 -22.19 -17.15
CA ALA A 200 -7.29 -22.94 -16.54
C ALA A 200 -8.55 -22.95 -17.44
N THR A 201 -8.86 -21.86 -18.12
CA THR A 201 -9.94 -21.81 -19.13
C THR A 201 -9.64 -22.72 -20.32
N LEU A 202 -8.41 -22.70 -20.83
CA LEU A 202 -7.97 -23.55 -21.93
C LEU A 202 -8.09 -25.05 -21.58
N PHE A 203 -7.71 -25.42 -20.35
CA PHE A 203 -7.84 -26.79 -19.85
C PHE A 203 -9.26 -27.14 -19.36
N LYS A 204 -10.24 -26.25 -19.52
CA LYS A 204 -11.63 -26.44 -19.08
C LYS A 204 -11.72 -26.86 -17.60
N CYS A 205 -10.88 -26.25 -16.76
CA CYS A 205 -10.93 -26.47 -15.32
C CYS A 205 -12.31 -26.11 -14.76
N ARG A 206 -12.65 -26.72 -13.62
CA ARG A 206 -13.91 -26.45 -12.91
C ARG A 206 -14.06 -24.96 -12.57
N GLN A 207 -15.30 -24.48 -12.51
CA GLN A 207 -15.61 -23.07 -12.29
C GLN A 207 -15.01 -22.52 -10.99
N GLU A 208 -14.95 -23.32 -9.94
CA GLU A 208 -14.34 -22.94 -8.66
C GLU A 208 -12.85 -22.66 -8.79
N ILE A 209 -12.14 -23.38 -9.66
CA ILE A 209 -10.71 -23.15 -9.92
C ILE A 209 -10.54 -21.87 -10.74
N LEU A 210 -11.40 -21.63 -11.73
CA LEU A 210 -11.39 -20.40 -12.53
C LEU A 210 -11.59 -19.17 -11.64
N GLU A 211 -12.49 -19.27 -10.67
CA GLU A 211 -12.82 -18.22 -9.70
C GLU A 211 -11.62 -17.82 -8.83
N LEU A 212 -10.79 -18.79 -8.40
CA LEU A 212 -9.59 -18.53 -7.60
C LEU A 212 -8.58 -17.61 -8.29
N PHE A 213 -8.58 -17.63 -9.61
CA PHE A 213 -7.63 -16.90 -10.44
C PHE A 213 -8.31 -15.86 -11.33
N ASP A 214 -9.57 -15.48 -11.09
CA ASP A 214 -10.20 -14.49 -11.96
C ASP A 214 -9.51 -13.11 -11.79
N PRO A 215 -8.90 -12.57 -12.87
CA PRO A 215 -8.21 -11.28 -12.81
C PRO A 215 -9.12 -10.12 -12.39
N ILE A 216 -10.45 -10.28 -12.48
CA ILE A 216 -11.45 -9.29 -12.06
C ILE A 216 -11.30 -8.86 -10.59
N TYR A 217 -10.72 -9.74 -9.76
CA TYR A 217 -10.49 -9.53 -8.32
C TYR A 217 -9.23 -8.73 -7.99
N TYR A 218 -8.45 -8.34 -9.01
CA TYR A 218 -7.18 -7.64 -8.84
C TYR A 218 -7.24 -6.23 -9.43
N PRO A 219 -8.02 -5.30 -8.84
CA PRO A 219 -8.11 -3.94 -9.35
C PRO A 219 -6.77 -3.20 -9.19
N PRO A 220 -6.46 -2.21 -10.04
CA PRO A 220 -5.21 -1.47 -9.94
C PRO A 220 -4.95 -0.91 -8.54
N MET A 221 -3.74 -1.12 -8.01
CA MET A 221 -3.31 -0.62 -6.69
C MET A 221 -3.33 0.91 -6.58
N PHE A 222 -3.10 1.58 -7.71
CA PHE A 222 -3.01 3.03 -7.81
C PHE A 222 -3.90 3.54 -8.94
N ASN A 223 -4.50 4.70 -8.73
CA ASN A 223 -5.28 5.42 -9.74
C ASN A 223 -4.63 6.77 -10.04
N SER A 224 -3.47 6.73 -10.71
CA SER A 224 -2.70 7.92 -11.09
C SER A 224 -2.52 8.94 -9.94
N PRO A 225 -1.92 8.55 -8.80
CA PRO A 225 -1.84 9.39 -7.59
C PRO A 225 -1.23 10.77 -7.86
N HIS A 226 -0.26 10.85 -8.78
CA HIS A 226 0.39 12.10 -9.20
C HIS A 226 -0.56 13.13 -9.86
N LYS A 227 -1.74 12.70 -10.35
CA LYS A 227 -2.75 13.58 -10.96
C LYS A 227 -3.78 14.08 -9.97
N SER A 228 -3.77 13.57 -8.73
CA SER A 228 -4.78 13.87 -7.72
C SER A 228 -4.91 15.39 -7.52
N PRO A 229 -6.14 15.94 -7.52
CA PRO A 229 -6.37 17.37 -7.35
C PRO A 229 -6.30 17.83 -5.89
N SER A 230 -6.25 16.90 -4.94
CA SER A 230 -6.26 17.18 -3.52
C SER A 230 -5.70 16.00 -2.72
N LEU A 231 -5.32 16.25 -1.46
CA LEU A 231 -4.84 15.25 -0.52
C LEU A 231 -5.94 14.23 -0.18
N SER A 232 -7.18 14.70 -0.04
CA SER A 232 -8.34 13.81 0.15
C SER A 232 -8.54 12.87 -1.03
N HIS A 233 -8.33 13.37 -2.26
CA HIS A 233 -8.40 12.52 -3.45
C HIS A 233 -7.23 11.55 -3.51
N LEU A 234 -6.01 11.99 -3.18
CA LEU A 234 -4.83 11.14 -3.16
C LEU A 234 -5.04 9.91 -2.29
N TRP A 235 -5.35 10.09 -1.01
CA TRP A 235 -5.51 8.97 -0.07
C TRP A 235 -6.84 8.23 -0.24
N GLY A 236 -7.90 8.95 -0.62
CA GLY A 236 -9.24 8.37 -0.75
C GLY A 236 -9.47 7.61 -2.06
N ARG A 237 -8.73 7.91 -3.12
CA ARG A 237 -8.96 7.32 -4.47
C ARG A 237 -7.71 7.05 -5.29
N GLY A 238 -6.61 7.75 -5.05
CA GLY A 238 -5.39 7.68 -5.86
C GLY A 238 -4.35 6.66 -5.37
N TRP A 239 -4.27 6.45 -4.06
CA TRP A 239 -3.22 5.71 -3.36
C TRP A 239 -3.75 4.46 -2.65
N HIS A 240 -3.09 3.31 -2.83
CA HIS A 240 -3.40 2.03 -2.18
C HIS A 240 -4.89 1.66 -2.18
N THR A 241 -5.57 1.81 -3.32
CA THR A 241 -7.03 1.57 -3.44
C THR A 241 -7.43 0.18 -2.95
N ALA A 242 -6.59 -0.84 -3.19
CA ALA A 242 -6.82 -2.21 -2.73
C ALA A 242 -6.69 -2.39 -1.19
N LEU A 243 -5.91 -1.55 -0.51
CA LEU A 243 -5.62 -1.71 0.93
C LEU A 243 -6.48 -0.83 1.84
N GLN A 244 -7.29 0.09 1.30
CA GLN A 244 -8.11 1.03 2.09
C GLN A 244 -8.98 0.33 3.14
N ARG A 245 -9.53 -0.83 2.79
CA ARG A 245 -10.39 -1.61 3.68
C ARG A 245 -9.66 -2.09 4.93
N ILE A 246 -8.40 -2.49 4.79
CA ILE A 246 -7.58 -3.01 5.89
C ILE A 246 -7.46 -1.94 6.97
N PHE A 247 -7.15 -0.71 6.58
CA PHE A 247 -7.05 0.42 7.51
C PHE A 247 -8.40 0.84 8.09
N LEU A 248 -9.47 0.78 7.29
CA LEU A 248 -10.82 1.05 7.77
C LEU A 248 -11.28 0.02 8.81
N VAL A 249 -10.96 -1.26 8.63
CA VAL A 249 -11.30 -2.33 9.57
C VAL A 249 -10.42 -2.27 10.82
N ALA A 250 -9.11 -2.08 10.65
CA ALA A 250 -8.15 -2.07 11.75
C ALA A 250 -8.24 -0.81 12.62
N GLY A 251 -8.58 0.35 12.05
CA GLY A 251 -8.57 1.63 12.76
C GLY A 251 -9.87 2.42 12.67
N GLY A 252 -10.41 2.61 11.46
CA GLY A 252 -11.55 3.50 11.26
C GLY A 252 -12.84 3.05 11.96
N LYS A 253 -13.26 1.79 11.75
CA LYS A 253 -14.45 1.20 12.36
C LYS A 253 -14.35 1.14 13.90
N PRO A 254 -13.25 0.67 14.51
CA PRO A 254 -13.08 0.73 15.96
C PRO A 254 -13.26 2.15 16.53
N MET A 255 -12.63 3.16 15.92
CA MET A 255 -12.74 4.53 16.41
C MET A 255 -14.16 5.11 16.27
N ILE A 256 -14.86 4.80 15.17
CA ILE A 256 -16.29 5.14 15.02
C ILE A 256 -17.12 4.46 16.12
N TRP A 257 -16.86 3.19 16.41
CA TRP A 257 -17.60 2.45 17.44
C TRP A 257 -17.37 3.03 18.83
N ILE A 258 -16.11 3.32 19.20
CA ILE A 258 -15.75 3.94 20.49
C ILE A 258 -16.46 5.29 20.63
N THR A 259 -16.34 6.16 19.62
CA THR A 259 -16.95 7.50 19.68
C THR A 259 -18.47 7.46 19.68
N LYS A 260 -19.08 6.49 18.99
CA LYS A 260 -20.53 6.25 19.07
C LYS A 260 -20.95 5.81 20.48
N LYS A 261 -20.18 4.96 21.16
CA LYS A 261 -20.48 4.46 22.51
C LYS A 261 -20.48 5.56 23.57
N ILE A 262 -19.66 6.59 23.40
CA ILE A 262 -19.62 7.76 24.30
C ILE A 262 -20.60 8.88 23.89
N GLY A 263 -21.53 8.61 22.96
CA GLY A 263 -22.56 9.58 22.55
C GLY A 263 -22.06 10.71 21.64
N ALA A 264 -20.90 10.56 21.00
CA ALA A 264 -20.36 11.62 20.14
C ALA A 264 -21.22 11.84 18.88
N SER A 265 -21.24 13.08 18.39
CA SER A 265 -21.97 13.46 17.17
C SER A 265 -21.50 12.68 15.93
N THR A 266 -22.34 12.58 14.89
CA THR A 266 -21.96 11.95 13.61
C THR A 266 -20.73 12.59 12.97
N LYS A 267 -20.53 13.91 13.14
CA LYS A 267 -19.33 14.61 12.64
C LYS A 267 -18.08 14.14 13.37
N THR A 268 -18.16 14.04 14.70
CA THR A 268 -17.07 13.54 15.54
C THR A 268 -16.74 12.08 15.22
N GLN A 269 -17.75 11.25 14.99
CA GLN A 269 -17.56 9.85 14.59
C GLN A 269 -16.81 9.75 13.25
N ARG A 270 -17.18 10.55 12.24
CA ARG A 270 -16.48 10.58 10.94
C ARG A 270 -15.03 11.03 11.09
N LEU A 271 -14.78 12.06 11.90
CA LEU A 271 -13.43 12.55 12.19
C LEU A 271 -12.58 11.48 12.89
N ALA A 272 -13.13 10.82 13.91
CA ALA A 272 -12.45 9.74 14.61
C ALA A 272 -12.18 8.55 13.70
N GLY A 273 -13.11 8.21 12.79
CA GLY A 273 -12.89 7.18 11.78
C GLY A 273 -11.76 7.53 10.81
N LEU A 274 -11.67 8.78 10.37
CA LEU A 274 -10.56 9.26 9.54
C LEU A 274 -9.22 9.13 10.28
N LEU A 275 -9.12 9.71 11.49
CA LEU A 275 -7.92 9.65 12.31
C LEU A 275 -7.51 8.21 12.63
N GLY A 276 -8.47 7.35 13.00
CA GLY A 276 -8.24 5.94 13.27
C GLY A 276 -7.69 5.19 12.07
N THR A 277 -8.21 5.47 10.87
CA THR A 277 -7.73 4.85 9.61
C THR A 277 -6.27 5.21 9.34
N PHE A 278 -5.91 6.49 9.48
CA PHE A 278 -4.53 6.92 9.26
C PHE A 278 -3.57 6.48 10.38
N ALA A 279 -4.02 6.46 11.63
CA ALA A 279 -3.25 5.91 12.74
C ALA A 279 -2.96 4.42 12.54
N ALA A 280 -3.95 3.63 12.09
CA ALA A 280 -3.72 2.24 11.73
C ALA A 280 -2.71 2.11 10.59
N SER A 281 -2.78 2.97 9.56
CA SER A 281 -1.77 3.01 8.49
C SER A 281 -0.37 3.30 9.04
N GLY A 282 -0.24 4.27 9.93
CA GLY A 282 1.02 4.57 10.62
C GLY A 282 1.56 3.38 11.39
N ALA A 283 0.71 2.66 12.13
CA ALA A 283 1.11 1.54 12.98
C ALA A 283 1.58 0.35 12.15
N VAL A 284 0.94 0.14 10.99
CA VAL A 284 1.36 -0.84 9.99
C VAL A 284 2.77 -0.56 9.49
N HIS A 285 3.05 0.69 9.13
CA HIS A 285 4.37 1.08 8.64
C HIS A 285 5.44 1.04 9.74
N GLU A 286 5.08 1.38 10.98
CA GLU A 286 5.97 1.24 12.14
C GLU A 286 6.32 -0.23 12.40
N TYR A 287 5.32 -1.12 12.37
CA TYR A 287 5.54 -2.56 12.49
C TYR A 287 6.47 -3.10 11.40
N ILE A 288 6.25 -2.72 10.14
CA ILE A 288 7.09 -3.11 9.02
C ILE A 288 8.53 -2.62 9.21
N SER A 289 8.70 -1.34 9.56
CA SER A 289 10.01 -0.77 9.87
C SER A 289 10.70 -1.54 10.99
N PHE A 290 9.98 -1.83 12.07
CA PHE A 290 10.51 -2.55 13.23
C PHE A 290 11.02 -3.95 12.85
N VAL A 291 10.24 -4.70 12.06
CA VAL A 291 10.66 -6.02 11.55
C VAL A 291 11.94 -5.89 10.71
N TRP A 292 12.01 -4.91 9.82
CA TRP A 292 13.17 -4.75 8.93
C TRP A 292 14.44 -4.26 9.63
N THR A 293 14.30 -3.58 10.77
CA THR A 293 15.44 -3.14 11.60
C THR A 293 16.02 -4.24 12.49
N GLN A 294 15.37 -5.40 12.60
CA GLN A 294 15.84 -6.45 13.50
C GLN A 294 17.22 -6.98 13.11
N GLY A 295 18.08 -7.18 14.12
CA GLY A 295 19.43 -7.71 13.94
C GLY A 295 20.43 -6.72 13.33
N ARG A 296 20.04 -5.45 13.12
CA ARG A 296 20.97 -4.39 12.69
C ARG A 296 21.44 -3.60 13.90
N GLU A 297 22.72 -3.24 13.93
CA GLU A 297 23.24 -2.30 14.92
C GLU A 297 22.52 -0.96 14.72
N MET A 298 21.57 -0.67 15.61
CA MET A 298 20.98 0.66 15.69
C MET A 298 22.06 1.61 16.16
N SER A 299 22.52 2.49 15.26
CA SER A 299 23.39 3.60 15.64
C SER A 299 22.79 4.34 16.84
N HIS A 300 23.61 4.66 17.84
CA HIS A 300 23.19 5.30 19.10
C HIS A 300 22.49 6.68 18.95
N SER A 301 22.31 7.18 17.72
CA SER A 301 21.68 8.46 17.38
C SER A 301 20.14 8.40 17.25
N HIS A 302 19.51 7.23 17.32
CA HIS A 302 18.07 7.08 17.10
C HIS A 302 17.24 7.31 18.38
N SER A 303 16.88 8.58 18.63
CA SER A 303 15.95 8.97 19.71
C SER A 303 14.55 8.34 19.56
N ALA A 304 13.76 8.31 20.65
CA ALA A 304 12.38 7.81 20.65
C ALA A 304 11.46 8.48 19.60
N PHE A 305 11.80 9.70 19.14
CA PHE A 305 11.11 10.39 18.03
C PHE A 305 11.21 9.64 16.70
N PHE A 306 12.24 8.81 16.53
CA PHE A 306 12.45 8.02 15.33
C PHE A 306 11.46 6.84 15.22
N VAL A 307 11.11 6.23 16.36
CA VAL A 307 10.23 5.04 16.52
C VAL A 307 8.75 5.34 16.28
N LEU A 308 8.41 6.57 15.87
CA LEU A 308 7.03 6.96 15.53
C LEU A 308 6.97 7.82 14.27
N SER A 309 8.01 7.83 13.43
CA SER A 309 8.06 8.69 12.23
C SER A 309 6.96 8.31 11.22
N SER A 310 6.68 7.02 11.06
CA SER A 310 5.56 6.51 10.26
C SER A 310 4.22 6.92 10.86
N MET A 311 4.05 6.73 12.18
CA MET A 311 2.85 7.16 12.89
C MET A 311 2.57 8.65 12.71
N PHE A 312 3.60 9.48 12.85
CA PHE A 312 3.53 10.92 12.64
C PHE A 312 3.11 11.24 11.20
N TYR A 313 3.82 10.70 10.20
CA TYR A 313 3.57 10.99 8.80
C TYR A 313 2.14 10.66 8.37
N PHE A 314 1.63 9.47 8.70
CA PHE A 314 0.29 9.08 8.30
C PHE A 314 -0.78 9.85 9.08
N THR A 315 -0.61 10.02 10.40
CA THR A 315 -1.60 10.76 11.20
C THR A 315 -1.69 12.22 10.77
N ILE A 316 -0.56 12.87 10.44
CA ILE A 316 -0.57 14.27 9.98
C ILE A 316 -1.25 14.42 8.60
N GLN A 317 -1.30 13.38 7.75
CA GLN A 317 -2.10 13.42 6.50
C GLN A 317 -3.59 13.63 6.76
N ALA A 318 -4.14 13.00 7.82
CA ALA A 318 -5.54 13.19 8.19
C ALA A 318 -5.82 14.66 8.55
N PHE A 319 -4.90 15.30 9.29
CA PHE A 319 -4.97 16.73 9.57
C PHE A 319 -4.86 17.57 8.30
N GLY A 320 -3.96 17.22 7.38
CA GLY A 320 -3.86 17.87 6.07
C GLY A 320 -5.18 17.83 5.28
N MET A 321 -5.91 16.71 5.35
CA MET A 321 -7.23 16.56 4.72
C MET A 321 -8.32 17.39 5.42
N ILE A 322 -8.26 17.53 6.75
CA ILE A 322 -9.19 18.36 7.52
C ILE A 322 -8.97 19.85 7.22
N LEU A 323 -7.71 20.26 7.05
CA LEU A 323 -7.32 21.64 6.74
C LEU A 323 -7.56 22.02 5.28
N GLU A 324 -7.59 21.03 4.37
CA GLU A 324 -7.74 21.22 2.92
C GLU A 324 -8.87 22.18 2.52
N PRO A 325 -10.11 22.09 3.05
CA PRO A 325 -11.19 23.00 2.68
C PRO A 325 -10.96 24.46 3.09
N TYR A 326 -10.10 24.70 4.08
CA TYR A 326 -9.81 26.04 4.59
C TYR A 326 -8.58 26.66 3.92
N LEU A 327 -7.58 25.85 3.60
CA LEU A 327 -6.31 26.32 3.04
C LEU A 327 -6.30 26.34 1.51
N VAL A 328 -6.89 25.36 0.84
CA VAL A 328 -6.89 25.30 -0.63
C VAL A 328 -7.55 26.50 -1.30
N PRO A 329 -8.66 27.06 -0.79
CA PRO A 329 -9.24 28.28 -1.36
C PRO A 329 -8.28 29.49 -1.34
N LEU A 330 -7.31 29.51 -0.42
CA LEU A 330 -6.31 30.58 -0.30
C LEU A 330 -5.16 30.41 -1.28
N ILE A 331 -5.00 29.24 -1.91
CA ILE A 331 -3.92 28.96 -2.86
C ILE A 331 -4.38 29.34 -4.27
N PRO A 332 -3.68 30.26 -4.96
CA PRO A 332 -4.04 30.65 -6.31
C PRO A 332 -4.14 29.45 -7.26
N LYS A 333 -5.24 29.36 -8.03
CA LYS A 333 -5.44 28.27 -9.01
C LYS A 333 -4.30 28.20 -10.04
N LYS A 334 -3.71 29.34 -10.40
CA LYS A 334 -2.54 29.43 -11.31
C LYS A 334 -1.29 28.72 -10.75
N LEU A 335 -1.17 28.64 -9.43
CA LEU A 335 -0.07 27.92 -8.75
C LEU A 335 -0.39 26.44 -8.53
N GLY A 336 -1.58 25.97 -8.94
CA GLY A 336 -1.99 24.57 -8.84
C GLY A 336 -3.05 24.27 -7.77
N GLY A 337 -3.43 25.25 -6.94
CA GLY A 337 -4.49 25.12 -5.93
C GLY A 337 -4.30 23.90 -5.03
N GLY A 338 -5.29 23.00 -4.99
CA GLY A 338 -5.24 21.78 -4.18
C GLY A 338 -4.13 20.80 -4.54
N ARG A 339 -3.65 20.79 -5.80
CA ARG A 339 -2.51 19.96 -6.20
C ARG A 339 -1.21 20.46 -5.58
N LEU A 340 -1.02 21.78 -5.49
CA LEU A 340 0.13 22.35 -4.80
C LEU A 340 0.10 22.03 -3.31
N TRP A 341 -1.06 22.19 -2.66
CA TRP A 341 -1.25 21.79 -1.26
C TRP A 341 -0.87 20.33 -1.03
N MET A 342 -1.41 19.42 -1.84
CA MET A 342 -1.14 18.00 -1.74
C MET A 342 0.36 17.68 -1.84
N TRP A 343 1.06 18.20 -2.86
CA TRP A 343 2.48 17.93 -3.03
C TRP A 343 3.34 18.58 -1.94
N ALA A 344 3.09 19.86 -1.63
CA ALA A 344 3.86 20.58 -0.63
C ALA A 344 3.69 19.95 0.76
N PHE A 345 2.44 19.72 1.18
CA PHE A 345 2.15 19.10 2.47
C PHE A 345 2.67 17.67 2.55
N GLY A 346 2.44 16.86 1.51
CA GLY A 346 2.90 15.48 1.43
C GLY A 346 4.43 15.37 1.50
N LEU A 347 5.16 16.15 0.71
CA LEU A 347 6.63 16.12 0.70
C LEU A 347 7.23 16.64 2.02
N LEU A 348 6.69 17.74 2.55
CA LEU A 348 7.17 18.32 3.81
C LEU A 348 7.03 17.32 4.97
N THR A 349 5.88 16.65 5.05
CA THR A 349 5.58 15.71 6.12
C THR A 349 6.24 14.34 5.92
N ALA A 350 6.61 13.97 4.70
CA ALA A 350 7.24 12.69 4.38
C ALA A 350 8.72 12.60 4.81
N TYR A 351 9.38 13.71 5.12
CA TYR A 351 10.80 13.73 5.51
C TYR A 351 11.16 12.76 6.67
N PRO A 352 10.50 12.80 7.85
CA PRO A 352 10.80 11.86 8.93
C PRO A 352 10.51 10.40 8.53
N PHE A 353 9.41 10.16 7.80
CA PHE A 353 9.06 8.83 7.31
C PHE A 353 10.10 8.26 6.34
N ARG A 354 10.57 9.07 5.39
CA ARG A 354 11.68 8.74 4.51
C ARG A 354 12.92 8.39 5.29
N LYS A 355 13.31 9.21 6.28
CA LYS A 355 14.49 8.94 7.11
C LYS A 355 14.36 7.63 7.88
N GLN A 356 13.18 7.28 8.36
CA GLN A 356 12.94 6.00 9.01
C GLN A 356 13.29 4.83 8.09
N TYR A 357 12.70 4.82 6.91
CA TYR A 357 12.83 3.75 5.92
C TYR A 357 14.22 3.71 5.27
N MET A 358 14.79 4.87 4.96
CA MET A 358 16.08 4.96 4.30
C MET A 358 17.25 4.85 5.26
N ASN A 359 17.20 5.37 6.48
CA ASN A 359 18.38 5.40 7.35
C ASN A 359 18.40 4.26 8.38
N ALA A 360 17.28 3.96 9.05
CA ALA A 360 17.28 2.87 10.04
C ALA A 360 16.92 1.53 9.43
N SER A 361 15.84 1.45 8.64
CA SER A 361 15.53 0.19 7.93
C SER A 361 16.55 -0.08 6.81
N GLN A 362 17.39 0.91 6.47
CA GLN A 362 18.39 0.94 5.41
C GLN A 362 17.91 0.24 4.14
N ILE A 363 16.71 0.58 3.67
CA ILE A 363 16.12 -0.04 2.48
C ILE A 363 16.97 0.18 1.23
N HIS A 364 17.78 1.23 1.22
CA HIS A 364 18.70 1.48 0.13
C HIS A 364 19.80 0.41 0.00
N THR A 365 20.03 -0.45 1.01
CA THR A 365 21.05 -1.52 0.93
C THR A 365 20.62 -2.71 0.10
N PHE A 366 19.33 -2.80 -0.25
CA PHE A 366 18.80 -3.83 -1.16
C PHE A 366 19.07 -3.50 -2.65
N PHE A 367 19.62 -2.32 -2.95
CA PHE A 367 20.05 -1.97 -4.30
C PHE A 367 21.53 -2.29 -4.50
N LEU A 368 21.86 -2.83 -5.68
CA LEU A 368 23.25 -2.95 -6.12
C LEU A 368 23.83 -1.55 -6.42
N PRO A 369 25.15 -1.34 -6.24
CA PRO A 369 25.84 -0.16 -6.77
C PRO A 369 25.55 0.03 -8.26
N LEU A 370 25.50 1.28 -8.72
CA LEU A 370 25.19 1.59 -10.13
C LEU A 370 26.14 0.90 -11.13
N SER A 371 27.40 0.68 -10.75
CA SER A 371 28.41 -0.01 -11.56
C SER A 371 28.07 -1.48 -11.84
N GLU A 372 27.20 -2.09 -11.03
CA GLU A 372 26.78 -3.49 -11.15
C GLU A 372 25.43 -3.64 -11.87
N TRP A 373 24.84 -2.54 -12.35
CA TRP A 373 23.54 -2.59 -13.00
C TRP A 373 23.65 -3.16 -14.41
N SER A 374 23.02 -4.31 -14.64
CA SER A 374 22.80 -4.86 -15.97
C SER A 374 21.48 -4.36 -16.59
N TRP A 375 21.31 -4.55 -17.89
CA TRP A 375 20.01 -4.29 -18.55
C TRP A 375 18.86 -5.10 -17.94
N LEU A 376 19.13 -6.31 -17.45
CA LEU A 376 18.14 -7.12 -16.75
C LEU A 376 17.82 -6.54 -15.37
N TYR A 377 18.83 -6.03 -14.65
CA TYR A 377 18.61 -5.36 -13.36
C TYR A 377 17.77 -4.09 -13.52
N ILE A 378 17.94 -3.34 -14.60
CA ILE A 378 17.13 -2.16 -14.91
C ILE A 378 15.64 -2.51 -15.06
N LEU A 379 15.32 -3.72 -15.54
CA LEU A 379 13.95 -4.20 -15.70
C LEU A 379 13.29 -4.65 -14.37
N SER A 380 14.10 -4.96 -13.35
CA SER A 380 13.64 -5.32 -12.01
C SER A 380 14.74 -5.01 -10.97
N PRO A 381 14.86 -3.77 -10.49
CA PRO A 381 16.02 -3.30 -9.72
C PRO A 381 15.95 -3.70 -8.25
N LEU A 382 16.07 -5.01 -7.96
CA LEU A 382 16.15 -5.55 -6.62
C LEU A 382 17.13 -6.72 -6.60
N LYS A 383 17.88 -6.81 -5.52
CA LYS A 383 18.74 -7.95 -5.23
C LYS A 383 17.86 -9.18 -4.93
N ASP A 384 18.05 -10.25 -5.69
CA ASP A 384 17.47 -11.57 -5.37
C ASP A 384 18.18 -12.17 -4.15
#